data_AF-A0A6A0AR33-F1
#
_entry.id   AF-A0A6A0AR33-F1
#
_cell.length_a   1.000
_cell.length_b   1.000
_cell.length_c   1.000
_cell.angle_alpha   90.00
_cell.angle_beta   90.00
_cell.angle_gamma   90.00
#
_symmetry.space_group_name_H-M   'P 1'
#
loop_
_entity.id
_entity.type
_entity.pdbx_description
1 polymer ?
#
loop_
_entity_poly.entity_id
_entity_poly.type
_entity_poly.pdbx_seq_one_letter_code
_entity_poly.pdbx_strand_id
1 'polypeptide(L)'
;MEPIMSHEELPPGTLVVDTQRNKPGYVMGHEGPYLQLRPVTGGREWDANPDRVRRADDEERLKAMQERTRALNAASRGGIL
;
A
#
# COMPACT_ATOMS: atom_id res chain seq x y z
N MET A 1 -0.88 -29.49 -13.19
CA MET A 1 -1.94 -28.52 -12.88
C MET A 1 -1.30 -27.48 -11.99
N GLU A 2 -0.87 -26.37 -12.59
CA GLU A 2 -0.31 -25.27 -11.80
C GLU A 2 -1.45 -24.66 -10.97
N PRO A 3 -1.23 -24.32 -9.70
CA PRO A 3 -2.29 -23.75 -8.88
C PRO A 3 -2.71 -22.43 -9.51
N ILE A 4 -4.00 -22.32 -9.83
CA ILE A 4 -4.64 -21.04 -10.13
C ILE A 4 -4.41 -20.15 -8.92
N MET A 5 -3.54 -19.16 -9.04
CA MET A 5 -3.31 -18.16 -8.00
C MET A 5 -4.61 -17.34 -7.87
N SER A 6 -5.51 -17.81 -7.01
CA SER A 6 -6.75 -17.13 -6.65
C SER A 6 -6.42 -15.76 -6.08
N HIS A 7 -7.31 -14.78 -6.26
CA HIS A 7 -7.08 -13.36 -5.95
C HIS A 7 -6.86 -13.05 -4.45
N GLU A 8 -6.59 -14.06 -3.61
CA GLU A 8 -6.42 -14.05 -2.15
C GLU A 8 -4.94 -13.98 -1.70
N GLU A 9 -3.97 -13.80 -2.61
CA GLU A 9 -2.54 -13.98 -2.33
C GLU A 9 -1.81 -12.82 -1.63
N LEU A 10 -2.50 -11.71 -1.36
CA LEU A 10 -1.91 -10.57 -0.68
C LEU A 10 -2.59 -10.39 0.69
N PRO A 11 -2.01 -10.94 1.77
CA PRO A 11 -2.61 -10.82 3.08
C PRO A 11 -2.65 -9.36 3.55
N PRO A 12 -3.68 -8.96 4.32
CA PRO A 12 -3.72 -7.64 4.95
C PRO A 12 -2.43 -7.32 5.70
N GLY A 13 -1.96 -6.08 5.60
CA GLY A 13 -0.68 -5.63 6.11
C GLY A 13 0.50 -5.80 5.14
N THR A 14 0.32 -6.48 4.00
CA THR A 14 1.36 -6.57 2.98
C THR A 14 1.60 -5.20 2.32
N LEU A 15 2.87 -4.78 2.21
CA LEU A 15 3.23 -3.61 1.43
C LEU A 15 3.30 -3.96 -0.06
N VAL A 16 2.53 -3.22 -0.85
CA VAL A 16 2.42 -3.40 -2.29
C VAL A 16 2.55 -2.07 -3.02
N VAL A 17 2.86 -2.13 -4.30
CA VAL A 17 2.87 -0.98 -5.20
C VAL A 17 1.73 -1.13 -6.20
N ASP A 18 0.82 -0.16 -6.18
CA ASP A 18 -0.16 0.04 -7.24
C ASP A 18 0.56 0.65 -8.43
N THR A 19 0.80 -0.15 -9.47
CA THR A 19 1.52 0.26 -10.68
C THR A 19 0.70 1.22 -11.55
N GLN A 20 -0.63 1.23 -11.43
CA GLN A 20 -1.49 2.17 -12.15
C GLN A 20 -1.33 3.58 -11.59
N ARG A 21 -1.20 3.70 -10.26
CA ARG A 21 -1.01 4.97 -9.56
C ARG A 21 0.46 5.28 -9.25
N ASN A 22 1.37 4.34 -9.53
CA ASN A 22 2.77 4.34 -9.13
C ASN A 22 2.97 4.73 -7.65
N LYS A 23 2.18 4.09 -6.77
CA LYS A 23 2.05 4.48 -5.37
C LYS A 23 2.11 3.27 -4.42
N PRO A 24 2.94 3.31 -3.36
CA PRO A 24 2.97 2.25 -2.35
C PRO A 24 1.81 2.36 -1.37
N GLY A 25 1.26 1.21 -0.96
CA GLY A 25 0.18 1.11 0.01
C GLY A 25 0.19 -0.23 0.75
N TYR A 26 -0.39 -0.24 1.95
CA TYR A 26 -0.65 -1.47 2.70
C TYR A 26 -1.99 -2.05 2.29
N VAL A 27 -2.03 -3.37 2.06
CA VAL A 27 -3.27 -4.09 1.83
C VAL A 27 -4.12 -4.05 3.10
N MET A 28 -5.36 -3.55 3.00
CA MET A 28 -6.34 -3.56 4.08
C MET A 28 -7.27 -4.77 3.96
N GLY A 29 -7.47 -5.26 2.75
CA GLY A 29 -8.33 -6.40 2.44
C GLY A 29 -8.81 -6.34 0.99
N HIS A 30 -9.91 -7.02 0.72
CA HIS A 30 -10.59 -7.01 -0.58
C HIS A 30 -11.96 -6.36 -0.46
N GLU A 31 -12.30 -5.56 -1.46
CA GLU A 31 -13.65 -5.03 -1.66
C GLU A 31 -14.14 -5.45 -3.05
N GLY A 32 -14.97 -6.50 -3.08
CA GLY A 32 -15.37 -7.14 -4.34
C GLY A 32 -14.16 -7.61 -5.14
N PRO A 33 -14.02 -7.26 -6.43
CA PRO A 33 -12.88 -7.67 -7.26
C PRO A 33 -11.61 -6.84 -7.02
N TYR A 34 -11.65 -5.83 -6.14
CA TYR A 34 -10.54 -4.91 -5.93
C TYR A 34 -9.82 -5.16 -4.61
N LEU A 35 -8.53 -4.80 -4.59
CA LEU A 35 -7.74 -4.68 -3.35
C LEU A 35 -7.97 -3.31 -2.73
N GLN A 36 -8.34 -3.28 -1.46
CA GLN A 36 -8.39 -2.04 -0.71
C GLN A 36 -7.00 -1.74 -0.15
N LEU A 37 -6.42 -0.61 -0.55
CA LEU A 37 -5.08 -0.17 -0.14
C LEU A 37 -5.14 1.11 0.70
N ARG A 38 -4.28 1.19 1.71
CA ARG A 38 -4.09 2.40 2.52
C ARG A 38 -2.70 3.01 2.28
N PRO A 39 -2.56 4.34 2.12
CA PRO A 39 -1.25 4.96 1.92
C PRO A 39 -0.33 4.74 3.11
N VAL A 40 0.97 4.57 2.85
CA VAL A 40 1.99 4.35 3.90
C VAL A 40 2.15 5.54 4.84
N THR A 41 1.88 6.74 4.36
CA THR A 41 1.88 8.00 5.12
C THR A 41 0.59 8.24 5.90
N GLY A 42 -0.40 7.35 5.79
CA GLY A 42 -1.78 7.63 6.18
C GLY A 42 -2.54 8.46 5.15
N GLY A 43 -3.85 8.59 5.34
CA GLY A 43 -4.75 9.28 4.42
C GLY A 43 -5.86 8.38 3.87
N ARG A 44 -6.50 8.81 2.77
CA ARG A 44 -7.65 8.13 2.18
C ARG A 44 -7.24 6.81 1.52
N GLU A 45 -7.98 5.76 1.85
CA GLU A 45 -7.89 4.45 1.20
C GLU A 45 -8.35 4.50 -0.25
N TRP A 46 -7.90 3.54 -1.04
CA TRP A 46 -8.29 3.44 -2.44
C TRP A 46 -8.40 1.99 -2.89
N ASP A 47 -9.25 1.78 -3.89
CA ASP A 47 -9.41 0.49 -4.54
C ASP A 47 -8.40 0.38 -5.69
N ALA A 48 -7.65 -0.72 -5.70
CA ALA A 48 -6.64 -1.04 -6.69
C ALA A 48 -7.00 -2.33 -7.41
N ASN A 49 -6.74 -2.36 -8.72
CA ASN A 49 -6.89 -3.59 -9.50
C ASN A 49 -5.80 -4.60 -9.08
N PRO A 50 -6.15 -5.82 -8.63
CA PRO A 50 -5.17 -6.84 -8.24
C PRO A 50 -4.12 -7.14 -9.32
N ASP A 51 -4.49 -7.12 -10.60
CA ASP A 51 -3.57 -7.34 -11.74
C ASP A 51 -2.57 -6.20 -11.93
N ARG A 52 -2.82 -5.04 -11.31
CA ARG A 52 -1.96 -3.84 -11.35
C ARG A 52 -1.25 -3.62 -10.02
N VAL A 53 -1.29 -4.59 -9.11
CA VAL A 53 -0.63 -4.53 -7.82
C VAL A 53 0.46 -5.59 -7.77
N ARG A 54 1.63 -5.21 -7.26
CA ARG A 54 2.71 -6.16 -6.97
C ARG A 54 3.28 -5.93 -5.59
N ARG A 55 3.91 -6.96 -5.00
CA ARG A 55 4.66 -6.79 -3.75
C ARG A 55 5.77 -5.76 -3.96
N ALA A 56 5.93 -4.87 -2.98
CA ALA A 56 7.03 -3.92 -2.96
C ALA A 56 8.35 -4.66 -2.73
N ASP A 57 9.38 -4.31 -3.50
CA ASP A 57 10.74 -4.78 -3.26
C ASP A 57 11.38 -4.10 -2.03
N ASP A 58 12.58 -4.52 -1.63
CA ASP A 58 13.24 -4.00 -0.43
C ASP A 58 13.60 -2.50 -0.53
N GLU A 59 13.93 -2.00 -1.73
CA GLU A 59 14.20 -0.58 -1.94
C GLU A 59 12.91 0.24 -1.80
N GLU A 60 11.82 -0.24 -2.39
CA GLU A 60 10.50 0.38 -2.28
C GLU A 60 9.96 0.35 -0.86
N ARG A 61 10.18 -0.75 -0.12
CA ARG A 61 9.85 -0.86 1.31
C ARG A 61 10.61 0.18 2.11
N LEU A 62 11.91 0.33 1.86
CA LEU A 62 12.74 1.31 2.55
C LEU A 62 12.27 2.75 2.25
N LYS A 63 12.01 3.07 0.98
CA LYS A 63 11.46 4.37 0.57
C LYS A 63 10.11 4.66 1.23
N ALA A 64 9.20 3.68 1.23
CA ALA A 64 7.89 3.81 1.87
C ALA A 64 8.00 4.08 3.38
N MET A 65 8.91 3.40 4.08
CA MET A 65 9.16 3.65 5.50
C MET A 65 9.73 5.05 5.74
N GLN A 66 10.66 5.50 4.90
CA GLN A 66 11.21 6.86 4.98
C GLN A 66 10.15 7.93 4.75
N GLU A 67 9.28 7.75 3.74
CA GLU A 67 8.14 8.64 3.48
C GLU A 67 7.18 8.70 4.65
N ARG A 68 6.83 7.55 5.24
CA ARG A 68 6.00 7.48 6.45
C ARG A 68 6.62 8.27 7.60
N THR A 69 7.91 8.09 7.88
CA THR A 69 8.61 8.84 8.93
C THR A 69 8.61 10.34 8.63
N ARG A 70 8.84 10.76 7.38
CA ARG A 70 8.76 12.17 6.98
C ARG A 70 7.36 12.76 7.19
N ALA A 71 6.32 12.02 6.81
CA ALA A 71 4.93 12.45 6.99
C ALA A 71 4.56 12.60 8.48
N LEU A 72 4.95 11.64 9.32
CA LEU A 72 4.75 11.72 10.78
C LEU A 72 5.48 12.92 11.39
N ASN A 73 6.74 13.15 11.00
CA ASN A 73 7.52 14.29 11.48
C ASN A 73 6.92 15.64 11.04
N ALA A 74 6.37 15.73 9.82
CA ALA A 74 5.68 16.92 9.34
C ALA A 74 4.37 17.17 10.12
N ALA A 75 3.60 16.12 10.39
CA ALA A 75 2.36 16.21 11.18
C ALA A 75 2.62 16.65 12.62
N SER A 76 3.69 16.15 13.26
CA SER A 76 4.08 16.56 14.62
C SER A 76 4.55 18.02 14.72
N ARG A 77 5.04 18.62 13.62
CA ARG A 77 5.50 20.02 13.60
C ARG A 77 4.39 21.03 13.33
N GLY A 78 3.20 20.59 12.92
CA GLY A 78 2.04 21.46 12.63
C GLY A 78 1.10 21.70 13.81
N GLY A 79 1.36 21.12 14.98
CA GLY A 79 0.47 21.13 16.14
C GLY A 79 0.79 22.15 17.25
N ILE A 80 1.60 23.16 16.98
CA ILE A 80 1.85 24.27 17.93
C ILE A 80 1.81 25.60 17.16
N LEU A 81 0.61 26.18 17.06
CA LEU A 81 0.37 27.62 16.96
C LEU A 81 -0.94 27.94 17.69
#